data_AF-A0A0P6XE26-F1
#
_entry.id   AF-A0A0P6XE26-F1
#
_cell.length_a   1.000
_cell.length_b   1.000
_cell.length_c   1.000
_cell.angle_alpha   90.00
_cell.angle_beta   90.00
_cell.angle_gamma   90.00
#
_symmetry.space_group_name_H-M   'P 1'
#
loop_
_entity.id
_entity.type
_entity.pdbx_description
1 polymer ?
#
loop_
_entity_poly.entity_id
_entity_poly.type
_entity_poly.pdbx_seq_one_letter_code
_entity_poly.pdbx_strand_id
1 'polypeptide(L)'
;MKIEIGESLIYSWLRHVKQCQVVQTNWKASPKWPTKDVDSLAPMRKAIEDKFNAVGLNIFHGSSTPQLLQQAEIDAIGVSHVHGDDGQIQRCYHFVDVAFHKGGLGYGSKEETTSRVLKKFIRSYFIYLTYFDDGSKGTFYFITPKMSDETLWQPMKDHLSSVLKVFHQLGKEPDFQVLANDDFCEDVLTPVMELSGEIADTSELFLRSYQLWKMFENGPKPIKPKSTMPPKSTTAPVDSLIENGEEKIGQHVQNRLRTLIEKNMLDGDMIGKLLDAGYSKAKFNLNFPFLRRVAEGRKDKKGRSRYYAKAWQIQGLSYYFCSQWFEGQRSQFDVWFDEVNK
;
A
#
# COMPACT_ATOMS: atom_id res chain seq x y z
N MET A 1 -6.87 6.39 25.51
CA MET A 1 -6.49 5.77 24.23
C MET A 1 -5.17 6.39 23.80
N LYS A 2 -4.10 5.59 23.71
CA LYS A 2 -2.81 6.07 23.17
C LYS A 2 -3.00 6.08 21.66
N ILE A 3 -2.97 7.26 21.03
CA ILE A 3 -3.07 7.35 19.57
C ILE A 3 -1.65 7.34 19.04
N GLU A 4 -1.25 6.22 18.44
CA GLU A 4 0.06 6.11 17.77
C GLU A 4 -0.04 6.64 16.34
N ILE A 5 0.96 7.42 15.92
CA ILE A 5 0.95 8.04 14.58
C ILE A 5 0.96 6.99 13.46
N GLY A 6 1.60 5.83 13.71
CA GLY A 6 1.61 4.70 12.77
C GLY A 6 0.21 4.16 12.53
N GLU A 7 -0.55 3.88 13.59
CA GLU A 7 -1.94 3.40 13.50
C GLU A 7 -2.86 4.42 12.82
N SER A 8 -2.67 5.70 13.10
CA SER A 8 -3.43 6.79 12.47
C SER A 8 -3.20 6.86 10.95
N LEU A 9 -1.95 6.68 10.50
CA LEU A 9 -1.62 6.53 9.08
C LEU A 9 -2.28 5.28 8.49
N ILE A 10 -2.14 4.12 9.17
CA ILE A 10 -2.72 2.86 8.70
C ILE A 10 -4.24 2.93 8.63
N TYR A 11 -4.91 3.62 9.55
CA TYR A 11 -6.35 3.85 9.48
C TYR A 11 -6.73 4.55 8.17
N SER A 12 -6.04 5.64 7.84
CA SER A 12 -6.26 6.41 6.61
C SER A 12 -5.99 5.56 5.37
N TRP A 13 -4.91 4.77 5.40
CA TRP A 13 -4.53 3.85 4.33
C TRP A 13 -5.57 2.74 4.10
N LEU A 14 -6.03 2.08 5.17
CA LEU A 14 -7.04 1.03 5.06
C LEU A 14 -8.35 1.58 4.52
N ARG A 15 -8.80 2.73 5.04
CA ARG A 15 -10.07 3.34 4.66
C ARG A 15 -10.09 3.78 3.20
N HIS A 16 -9.07 4.49 2.74
CA HIS A 16 -9.11 5.16 1.44
C HIS A 16 -8.34 4.45 0.35
N VAL A 17 -7.16 3.89 0.68
CA VAL A 17 -6.29 3.23 -0.30
C VAL A 17 -6.69 1.78 -0.49
N LYS A 18 -6.95 1.04 0.62
CA LYS A 18 -7.52 -0.31 0.57
C LYS A 18 -9.04 -0.34 0.50
N GLN A 19 -9.67 0.84 0.49
CA GLN A 19 -11.13 1.00 0.34
C GLN A 19 -11.92 0.16 1.35
N CYS A 20 -11.43 0.07 2.58
CA CYS A 20 -12.14 -0.64 3.65
C CYS A 20 -13.35 0.17 4.10
N GLN A 21 -14.53 -0.45 4.10
CA GLN A 21 -15.76 0.17 4.63
C GLN A 21 -15.76 0.19 6.16
N VAL A 22 -15.05 -0.74 6.80
CA VAL A 22 -14.89 -0.81 8.24
C VAL A 22 -13.41 -0.88 8.58
N VAL A 23 -12.96 -0.03 9.50
CA VAL A 23 -11.59 -0.06 10.03
C VAL A 23 -11.64 0.07 11.55
N GLN A 24 -10.93 -0.82 12.24
CA GLN A 24 -10.76 -0.78 13.68
C GLN A 24 -9.27 -0.82 14.03
N THR A 25 -8.77 0.25 14.65
CA THR A 25 -7.43 0.31 15.25
C THR A 25 -7.41 -0.33 16.63
N ASN A 26 -6.24 -0.77 17.11
CA ASN A 26 -6.05 -1.40 18.42
C ASN A 26 -6.99 -2.59 18.65
N TRP A 27 -7.11 -3.44 17.63
CA TRP A 27 -8.04 -4.56 17.65
C TRP A 27 -7.58 -5.64 18.63
N LYS A 28 -8.53 -6.15 19.43
CA LYS A 28 -8.36 -7.25 20.37
C LYS A 28 -9.57 -8.17 20.31
N ALA A 29 -9.34 -9.47 20.39
CA ALA A 29 -10.43 -10.44 20.48
C ALA A 29 -11.14 -10.31 21.84
N SER A 30 -12.48 -10.36 21.83
CA SER A 30 -13.23 -10.48 23.08
C SER A 30 -13.05 -11.89 23.66
N PRO A 31 -12.79 -12.05 24.97
CA PRO A 31 -12.70 -13.36 25.61
C PRO A 31 -14.06 -14.09 25.64
N LYS A 32 -15.15 -13.43 25.23
CA LYS A 32 -16.50 -13.98 25.16
C LYS A 32 -16.90 -14.46 23.76
N TRP A 33 -16.08 -14.21 22.74
CA TRP A 33 -16.41 -14.67 21.40
C TRP A 33 -16.25 -16.18 21.26
N PRO A 34 -17.18 -16.85 20.56
CA PRO A 34 -17.01 -18.25 20.21
C PRO A 34 -15.76 -18.40 19.34
N THR A 35 -14.99 -19.45 19.57
CA THR A 35 -13.80 -19.78 18.79
C THR A 35 -14.12 -20.91 17.83
N LYS A 36 -13.69 -20.78 16.58
CA LYS A 36 -13.75 -21.85 15.59
C LYS A 36 -12.49 -22.69 15.69
N ASP A 37 -12.65 -24.01 15.87
CA ASP A 37 -11.65 -25.04 15.60
C ASP A 37 -10.19 -24.70 16.03
N VAL A 38 -10.01 -24.35 17.31
CA VAL A 38 -8.69 -23.98 17.86
C VAL A 38 -7.71 -25.16 17.82
N ASP A 39 -8.22 -26.39 17.89
CA ASP A 39 -7.41 -27.61 17.87
C ASP A 39 -6.69 -27.79 16.52
N SER A 40 -7.28 -27.33 15.41
CA SER A 40 -6.64 -27.30 14.10
C SER A 40 -5.37 -26.44 14.06
N LEU A 41 -5.18 -25.50 15.01
CA LEU A 41 -4.00 -24.66 15.08
C LEU A 41 -2.77 -25.40 15.63
N ALA A 42 -2.96 -26.46 16.41
CA ALA A 42 -1.86 -27.15 17.10
C ALA A 42 -0.85 -27.79 16.13
N PRO A 43 -1.27 -28.51 15.06
CA PRO A 43 -0.33 -29.02 14.05
C PRO A 43 0.46 -27.91 13.35
N MET A 44 -0.20 -26.81 12.96
CA MET A 44 0.45 -25.67 12.31
C MET A 44 1.49 -25.03 13.22
N ARG A 45 1.12 -24.78 14.47
CA ARG A 45 2.03 -24.22 15.47
C ARG A 45 3.25 -25.10 15.66
N LYS A 46 3.06 -26.40 15.87
CA LYS A 46 4.15 -27.35 16.12
C LYS A 46 5.11 -27.40 14.93
N ALA A 47 4.59 -27.47 13.71
CA ALA A 47 5.43 -27.48 12.51
C ALA A 47 6.29 -26.22 12.38
N ILE A 48 5.76 -25.04 12.75
CA ILE A 48 6.53 -23.79 12.79
C ILE A 48 7.58 -23.83 13.92
N GLU A 49 7.21 -24.26 15.13
CA GLU A 49 8.15 -24.40 16.25
C GLU A 49 9.33 -25.30 15.88
N ASP A 50 9.07 -26.50 15.37
CA ASP A 50 10.09 -27.47 14.97
C ASP A 50 11.01 -26.88 13.88
N LYS A 51 10.43 -26.21 12.88
CA LYS A 51 11.18 -25.60 11.77
C LYS A 51 12.14 -24.51 12.23
N PHE A 52 11.71 -23.65 13.16
CA PHE A 52 12.47 -22.47 13.56
C PHE A 52 13.40 -22.72 14.75
N ASN A 53 13.04 -23.65 15.65
CA ASN A 53 13.96 -24.12 16.69
C ASN A 53 15.22 -24.76 16.07
N ALA A 54 15.09 -25.45 14.94
CA ALA A 54 16.22 -26.04 14.21
C ALA A 54 17.25 -25.02 13.70
N VAL A 55 16.87 -23.74 13.59
CA VAL A 55 17.76 -22.63 13.18
C VAL A 55 18.00 -21.63 14.33
N GLY A 56 17.70 -22.02 15.58
CA GLY A 56 17.95 -21.20 16.76
C GLY A 56 16.98 -20.03 16.96
N LEU A 57 15.84 -20.02 16.27
CA LEU A 57 14.82 -18.97 16.39
C LEU A 57 13.62 -19.45 17.22
N ASN A 58 13.41 -18.84 18.38
CA ASN A 58 12.25 -19.13 19.24
C ASN A 58 11.11 -18.15 18.94
N ILE A 59 10.25 -18.50 17.99
CA ILE A 59 9.17 -17.61 17.51
C ILE A 59 8.14 -17.29 18.61
N PHE A 60 7.73 -18.29 19.39
CA PHE A 60 6.63 -18.11 20.34
C PHE A 60 7.10 -17.72 21.75
N HIS A 61 8.38 -17.86 22.08
CA HIS A 61 8.93 -17.56 23.41
C HIS A 61 8.13 -18.20 24.56
N GLY A 62 7.68 -19.44 24.37
CA GLY A 62 6.90 -20.19 25.38
C GLY A 62 5.43 -19.78 25.52
N SER A 63 4.92 -18.79 24.77
CA SER A 63 3.51 -18.38 24.89
C SER A 63 2.57 -19.44 24.32
N SER A 64 1.55 -19.89 25.06
CA SER A 64 0.56 -20.87 24.59
C SER A 64 -0.34 -20.33 23.47
N THR A 65 -1.08 -21.21 22.76
CA THR A 65 -1.98 -20.78 21.68
C THR A 65 -3.11 -19.88 22.20
N PRO A 66 -3.78 -20.20 23.33
CA PRO A 66 -4.73 -19.27 23.93
C PRO A 66 -4.13 -17.91 24.29
N GLN A 67 -2.90 -17.88 24.82
CA GLN A 67 -2.20 -16.61 25.09
C GLN A 67 -1.94 -15.83 23.80
N LEU A 68 -1.51 -16.51 22.74
CA LEU A 68 -1.25 -15.89 21.44
C LEU A 68 -2.51 -15.23 20.86
N LEU A 69 -3.67 -15.85 21.04
CA LEU A 69 -4.96 -15.37 20.53
C LEU A 69 -5.58 -14.27 21.42
N GLN A 70 -5.65 -14.50 22.73
CA GLN A 70 -6.37 -13.60 23.66
C GLN A 70 -5.58 -12.36 24.06
N GLN A 71 -4.24 -12.45 24.11
CA GLN A 71 -3.37 -11.32 24.41
C GLN A 71 -2.92 -10.59 23.14
N ALA A 72 -3.50 -10.95 21.99
CA ALA A 72 -3.19 -10.28 20.75
C ALA A 72 -3.69 -8.85 20.76
N GLU A 73 -2.82 -7.96 20.31
CA GLU A 73 -3.13 -6.61 19.91
C GLU A 73 -2.67 -6.51 18.46
N ILE A 74 -3.63 -6.29 17.57
CA ILE A 74 -3.41 -6.02 16.16
C ILE A 74 -3.64 -4.53 15.95
N ASP A 75 -2.65 -3.85 15.39
CA ASP A 75 -2.61 -2.39 15.36
C ASP A 75 -3.78 -1.83 14.53
N ALA A 76 -4.16 -2.49 13.43
CA ALA A 76 -5.43 -2.23 12.74
C ALA A 76 -5.99 -3.46 11.98
N ILE A 77 -7.31 -3.52 11.90
CA ILE A 77 -8.05 -4.43 10.99
C ILE A 77 -8.95 -3.62 10.08
N GLY A 78 -8.94 -3.94 8.79
CA GLY A 78 -9.84 -3.39 7.78
C GLY A 78 -10.69 -4.47 7.11
N VAL A 79 -11.93 -4.13 6.75
CA VAL A 79 -12.81 -4.98 5.94
C VAL A 79 -13.17 -4.22 4.67
N SER A 80 -12.80 -4.80 3.52
CA SER A 80 -13.13 -4.28 2.20
C SER A 80 -14.07 -5.22 1.47
N HIS A 81 -15.01 -4.65 0.73
CA HIS A 81 -15.94 -5.35 -0.14
C HIS A 81 -15.62 -5.02 -1.60
N VAL A 82 -15.32 -6.04 -2.39
CA VAL A 82 -15.11 -5.94 -3.83
C VAL A 82 -16.31 -6.58 -4.53
N HIS A 83 -16.90 -5.89 -5.48
CA HIS A 83 -17.95 -6.48 -6.32
C HIS A 83 -17.27 -7.27 -7.42
N GLY A 84 -17.53 -8.58 -7.47
CA GLY A 84 -17.14 -9.41 -8.60
C GLY A 84 -17.95 -9.05 -9.84
N ASP A 85 -17.44 -9.43 -11.02
CA ASP A 85 -18.15 -9.24 -12.29
C ASP A 85 -19.50 -9.99 -12.33
N ASP A 86 -19.68 -10.99 -11.46
CA ASP A 86 -20.91 -11.76 -11.25
C ASP A 86 -21.92 -11.07 -10.30
N GLY A 87 -21.58 -9.87 -9.81
CA GLY A 87 -22.39 -9.10 -8.86
C GLY A 87 -22.29 -9.59 -7.42
N GLN A 88 -21.50 -10.63 -7.13
CA GLN A 88 -21.30 -11.11 -5.75
C GLN A 88 -20.31 -10.23 -5.00
N ILE A 89 -20.58 -10.01 -3.71
CA ILE A 89 -19.66 -9.27 -2.83
C ILE A 89 -18.60 -10.23 -2.32
N GLN A 90 -17.36 -10.02 -2.77
CA GLN A 90 -16.18 -10.66 -2.21
C GLN A 90 -15.61 -9.81 -1.09
N ARG A 91 -15.47 -10.39 0.10
CA ARG A 91 -14.87 -9.70 1.24
C ARG A 91 -13.38 -9.98 1.30
N CYS A 92 -12.62 -8.98 1.73
CA CYS A 92 -11.22 -9.14 2.06
C CYS A 92 -10.94 -8.48 3.42
N TYR A 93 -10.37 -9.28 4.33
CA TYR A 93 -9.91 -8.87 5.65
C TYR A 93 -8.44 -8.47 5.59
N HIS A 94 -8.12 -7.27 6.07
CA HIS A 94 -6.76 -6.75 6.14
C HIS A 94 -6.33 -6.69 7.59
N PHE A 95 -5.29 -7.43 7.98
CA PHE A 95 -4.72 -7.40 9.33
C PHE A 95 -3.38 -6.69 9.26
N VAL A 96 -3.18 -5.64 10.04
CA VAL A 96 -1.99 -4.79 9.94
C VAL A 96 -1.34 -4.64 11.30
N ASP A 97 -0.08 -5.03 11.38
CA ASP A 97 0.84 -4.62 12.45
C ASP A 97 1.81 -3.56 11.89
N VAL A 98 1.95 -2.44 12.58
CA VAL A 98 2.81 -1.31 12.18
C VAL A 98 3.88 -1.04 13.24
N ALA A 99 5.12 -0.87 12.79
CA ALA A 99 6.25 -0.54 13.65
C ALA A 99 6.91 0.77 13.19
N PHE A 100 6.69 1.83 13.95
CA PHE A 100 7.26 3.15 13.70
C PHE A 100 8.33 3.51 14.75
N HIS A 101 9.58 3.57 14.33
CA HIS A 101 10.68 4.07 15.14
C HIS A 101 11.65 4.88 14.28
N LYS A 102 12.10 6.05 14.78
CA LYS A 102 13.03 6.93 14.06
C LYS A 102 14.35 6.24 13.68
N GLY A 103 14.82 5.33 14.55
CA GLY A 103 16.03 4.53 14.33
C GLY A 103 15.87 3.39 13.31
N GLY A 104 14.64 3.12 12.87
CA GLY A 104 14.29 1.91 12.13
C GLY A 104 13.86 0.77 13.05
N LEU A 105 13.41 -0.32 12.43
CA LEU A 105 12.93 -1.50 13.12
C LEU A 105 14.05 -2.17 13.92
N GLY A 106 13.84 -2.32 15.22
CA GLY A 106 14.76 -3.03 16.11
C GLY A 106 14.09 -3.29 17.45
N TYR A 107 13.74 -4.55 17.71
CA TYR A 107 13.15 -4.98 18.98
C TYR A 107 14.17 -5.58 19.95
N GLY A 108 15.46 -5.51 19.62
CA GLY A 108 16.54 -6.18 20.34
C GLY A 108 17.58 -6.68 19.34
N SER A 109 18.02 -7.93 19.49
CA SER A 109 18.89 -8.56 18.49
C SER A 109 18.18 -8.75 17.14
N LYS A 110 18.93 -9.14 16.11
CA LYS A 110 18.36 -9.42 14.78
C LYS A 110 17.41 -10.62 14.84
N GLU A 111 17.77 -11.63 15.61
CA GLU A 111 17.01 -12.85 15.86
C GLU A 111 15.73 -12.54 16.64
N GLU A 112 15.81 -11.67 17.66
CA GLU A 112 14.64 -11.23 18.42
C GLU A 112 13.67 -10.42 17.55
N THR A 113 14.21 -9.47 16.79
CA THR A 113 13.42 -8.67 15.84
C THR A 113 12.74 -9.57 14.82
N THR A 114 13.48 -10.55 14.29
CA THR A 114 12.95 -11.52 13.33
C THR A 114 11.83 -12.35 13.93
N SER A 115 12.07 -12.93 15.11
CA SER A 115 11.11 -13.79 15.82
C SER A 115 9.82 -13.03 16.14
N ARG A 116 9.92 -11.76 16.56
CA ARG A 116 8.74 -10.92 16.87
C ARG A 116 7.90 -10.60 15.64
N VAL A 117 8.51 -10.29 14.50
CA VAL A 117 7.78 -10.01 13.25
C VAL A 117 7.09 -11.27 12.73
N LEU A 118 7.79 -12.41 12.71
CA LEU A 118 7.18 -13.68 12.31
C LEU A 118 6.03 -14.08 13.25
N LYS A 119 6.21 -13.90 14.56
CA LYS A 119 5.15 -14.12 15.55
C LYS A 119 3.93 -13.26 15.27
N LYS A 120 4.10 -11.99 14.89
CA LYS A 120 3.00 -11.08 14.51
C LYS A 120 2.22 -11.63 13.30
N PHE A 121 2.90 -12.02 12.22
CA PHE A 121 2.23 -12.64 11.05
C PHE A 121 1.43 -13.90 11.42
N ILE A 122 2.08 -14.84 12.11
CA ILE A 122 1.46 -16.13 12.48
C ILE A 122 0.27 -15.89 13.41
N ARG A 123 0.42 -14.99 14.39
CA ARG A 123 -0.66 -14.60 15.30
C ARG A 123 -1.85 -14.03 14.55
N SER A 124 -1.62 -13.08 13.65
CA SER A 124 -2.69 -12.46 12.86
C SER A 124 -3.40 -13.49 11.98
N TYR A 125 -2.67 -14.45 11.40
CA TYR A 125 -3.28 -15.56 10.66
C TYR A 125 -4.11 -16.50 11.54
N PHE A 126 -3.60 -16.88 12.71
CA PHE A 126 -4.35 -17.73 13.64
C PHE A 126 -5.62 -17.04 14.15
N ILE A 127 -5.56 -15.72 14.36
CA ILE A 127 -6.74 -14.91 14.71
C ILE A 127 -7.77 -14.93 13.58
N TYR A 128 -7.32 -14.76 12.33
CA TYR A 128 -8.20 -14.90 11.17
C TYR A 128 -8.88 -16.28 11.15
N LEU A 129 -8.12 -17.37 11.26
CA LEU A 129 -8.68 -18.73 11.28
C LEU A 129 -9.66 -18.96 12.43
N THR A 130 -9.42 -18.35 13.59
CA THR A 130 -10.23 -18.57 14.78
C THR A 130 -11.54 -17.77 14.77
N TYR A 131 -11.50 -16.53 14.26
CA TYR A 131 -12.58 -15.55 14.46
C TYR A 131 -13.20 -15.00 13.16
N PHE A 132 -12.52 -15.08 12.02
CA PHE A 132 -12.94 -14.44 10.76
C PHE A 132 -13.09 -15.38 9.58
N ASP A 133 -12.55 -16.60 9.66
CA ASP A 133 -12.54 -17.55 8.55
C ASP A 133 -13.95 -18.03 8.17
N ASP A 134 -14.55 -17.31 7.23
CA ASP A 134 -15.78 -17.63 6.54
C ASP A 134 -15.55 -17.98 5.06
N GLY A 135 -14.29 -18.30 4.70
CA GLY A 135 -13.84 -18.55 3.33
C GLY A 135 -13.45 -17.30 2.54
N SER A 136 -13.68 -16.09 3.06
CA SER A 136 -13.24 -14.84 2.42
C SER A 136 -11.72 -14.65 2.52
N LYS A 137 -11.14 -13.86 1.61
CA LYS A 137 -9.69 -13.61 1.59
C LYS A 137 -9.22 -12.88 2.86
N GLY A 138 -8.07 -13.30 3.40
CA GLY A 138 -7.32 -12.55 4.42
C GLY A 138 -5.93 -12.17 3.91
N THR A 139 -5.56 -10.90 4.04
CA THR A 139 -4.20 -10.40 3.79
C THR A 139 -3.61 -9.83 5.08
N PHE A 140 -2.37 -10.20 5.38
CA PHE A 140 -1.69 -9.89 6.63
C PHE A 140 -0.46 -9.06 6.33
N TYR A 141 -0.35 -7.91 6.98
CA TYR A 141 0.67 -6.92 6.72
C TYR A 141 1.54 -6.70 7.95
N PHE A 142 2.85 -6.63 7.72
CA PHE A 142 3.78 -5.98 8.64
C PHE A 142 4.37 -4.75 7.96
N ILE A 143 4.13 -3.57 8.53
CA ILE A 143 4.44 -2.29 7.90
C ILE A 143 5.45 -1.53 8.75
N THR A 144 6.54 -1.04 8.14
CA THR A 144 7.54 -0.22 8.85
C THR A 144 8.23 0.76 7.91
N PRO A 145 8.45 2.04 8.30
CA PRO A 145 9.11 2.99 7.41
C PRO A 145 10.57 2.66 7.09
N LYS A 146 11.27 1.99 8.03
CA LYS A 146 12.71 1.78 7.93
C LYS A 146 13.11 0.43 8.49
N MET A 147 13.68 -0.40 7.63
CA MET A 147 14.25 -1.70 7.94
C MET A 147 15.65 -1.78 7.30
N SER A 148 16.63 -2.32 8.01
CA SER A 148 17.97 -2.50 7.41
C SER A 148 17.94 -3.57 6.32
N ASP A 149 18.31 -3.17 5.10
CA ASP A 149 18.29 -4.06 3.92
C ASP A 149 19.21 -5.28 4.10
N GLU A 150 20.49 -5.04 4.42
CA GLU A 150 21.49 -6.11 4.51
C GLU A 150 21.27 -7.00 5.74
N THR A 151 20.89 -6.41 6.87
CA THR A 151 20.94 -7.11 8.15
C THR A 151 19.62 -7.73 8.58
N LEU A 152 18.50 -7.31 7.99
CA LEU A 152 17.18 -7.74 8.44
C LEU A 152 16.22 -8.05 7.29
N TRP A 153 16.18 -7.25 6.23
CA TRP A 153 15.21 -7.43 5.14
C TRP A 153 15.36 -8.77 4.41
N GLN A 154 16.57 -9.10 3.96
CA GLN A 154 16.80 -10.36 3.24
C GLN A 154 16.56 -11.59 4.14
N PRO A 155 17.15 -11.67 5.36
CA PRO A 155 16.85 -12.76 6.30
C PRO A 155 15.35 -12.88 6.62
N MET A 156 14.66 -11.74 6.82
CA MET A 156 13.22 -11.72 7.08
C MET A 156 12.43 -12.35 5.93
N LYS A 157 12.75 -12.01 4.68
CA LYS A 157 12.09 -12.61 3.51
C LYS A 157 12.32 -14.11 3.40
N ASP A 158 13.55 -14.57 3.67
CA ASP A 158 13.89 -15.99 3.59
C ASP A 158 13.17 -16.80 4.68
N HIS A 159 13.09 -16.25 5.90
CA HIS A 159 12.33 -16.85 6.99
C HIS A 159 10.82 -16.81 6.73
N LEU A 160 10.28 -15.71 6.21
CA LEU A 160 8.86 -15.62 5.84
C LEU A 160 8.51 -16.65 4.76
N SER A 161 9.36 -16.83 3.75
CA SER A 161 9.21 -17.90 2.75
C SER A 161 9.20 -19.29 3.39
N SER A 162 10.02 -19.50 4.43
CA SER A 162 10.04 -20.76 5.18
C SER A 162 8.75 -20.98 5.96
N VAL A 163 8.17 -19.95 6.57
CA VAL A 163 6.84 -20.02 7.21
C VAL A 163 5.75 -20.37 6.18
N LEU A 164 5.74 -19.69 5.03
CA LEU A 164 4.75 -19.94 3.96
C LEU A 164 4.83 -21.38 3.44
N LYS A 165 6.04 -21.93 3.26
CA LYS A 165 6.23 -23.33 2.88
C LYS A 165 5.63 -24.31 3.89
N VAL A 166 5.75 -24.03 5.19
CA VAL A 166 5.15 -24.86 6.24
C VAL A 166 3.62 -24.81 6.15
N PHE A 167 3.03 -23.64 5.93
CA PHE A 167 1.59 -23.52 5.75
C PHE A 167 1.09 -24.24 4.49
N HIS A 168 1.77 -24.09 3.36
CA HIS A 168 1.40 -24.75 2.11
C HIS A 168 1.41 -26.28 2.25
N GLN A 169 2.40 -26.85 2.95
CA GLN A 169 2.44 -28.29 3.26
C GLN A 169 1.23 -28.78 4.07
N LEU A 170 0.57 -27.88 4.80
CA LEU A 170 -0.63 -28.13 5.59
C LEU A 170 -1.92 -27.69 4.86
N GLY A 171 -1.83 -27.39 3.56
CA GLY A 171 -2.97 -26.99 2.73
C GLY A 171 -3.48 -25.57 3.02
N LYS A 172 -2.62 -24.68 3.51
CA LYS A 172 -2.96 -23.29 3.87
C LYS A 172 -2.12 -22.32 3.05
N GLU A 173 -2.75 -21.27 2.53
CA GLU A 173 -2.14 -20.26 1.67
C GLU A 173 -2.34 -18.83 2.24
N PRO A 174 -1.68 -18.47 3.35
CA PRO A 174 -1.79 -17.11 3.88
C PRO A 174 -1.09 -16.07 2.99
N ASP A 175 -1.73 -14.92 2.76
CA ASP A 175 -1.18 -13.79 2.01
C ASP A 175 -0.42 -12.84 2.95
N PHE A 176 0.85 -13.15 3.22
CA PHE A 176 1.74 -12.36 4.08
C PHE A 176 2.51 -11.31 3.28
N GLN A 177 2.43 -10.04 3.68
CA GLN A 177 3.07 -8.91 3.01
C GLN A 177 3.88 -8.06 3.98
N VAL A 178 5.14 -7.84 3.67
CA VAL A 178 5.99 -6.88 4.39
C VAL A 178 6.14 -5.64 3.53
N LEU A 179 5.74 -4.48 4.06
CA LEU A 179 5.92 -3.18 3.40
C LEU A 179 6.94 -2.37 4.19
N ALA A 180 8.17 -2.30 3.68
CA ALA A 180 9.27 -1.60 4.33
C ALA A 180 10.05 -0.73 3.33
N ASN A 181 10.73 0.30 3.85
CA ASN A 181 11.58 1.19 3.06
C ASN A 181 10.79 1.80 1.89
N ASP A 182 11.23 1.57 0.65
CA ASP A 182 10.57 2.08 -0.55
C ASP A 182 9.13 1.57 -0.66
N ASP A 183 8.85 0.30 -0.33
CA ASP A 183 7.50 -0.27 -0.36
C ASP A 183 6.58 0.46 0.65
N PHE A 184 7.09 0.87 1.81
CA PHE A 184 6.32 1.69 2.76
C PHE A 184 6.01 3.07 2.16
N CYS A 185 7.01 3.71 1.55
CA CYS A 185 6.85 5.04 0.98
C CYS A 185 5.83 5.02 -0.17
N GLU A 186 6.02 4.11 -1.13
CA GLU A 186 5.27 4.05 -2.38
C GLU A 186 3.86 3.46 -2.21
N ASP A 187 3.69 2.41 -1.40
CA ASP A 187 2.41 1.71 -1.30
C ASP A 187 1.55 2.17 -0.11
N VAL A 188 2.13 2.88 0.87
CA VAL A 188 1.42 3.32 2.08
C VAL A 188 1.42 4.83 2.23
N LEU A 189 2.58 5.46 2.37
CA LEU A 189 2.67 6.87 2.77
C LEU A 189 2.21 7.82 1.65
N THR A 190 2.81 7.73 0.48
CA THR A 190 2.52 8.62 -0.65
C THR A 190 1.05 8.56 -1.06
N PRO A 191 0.42 7.37 -1.26
CA PRO A 191 -0.99 7.30 -1.62
C PRO A 191 -1.91 7.95 -0.58
N VAL A 192 -1.59 7.88 0.72
CA VAL A 192 -2.37 8.57 1.75
C VAL A 192 -2.15 10.09 1.66
N MET A 193 -0.91 10.55 1.50
CA MET A 193 -0.63 11.99 1.39
C MET A 193 -1.28 12.63 0.17
N GLU A 194 -1.37 11.92 -0.95
CA GLU A 194 -2.02 12.40 -2.18
C GLU A 194 -3.52 12.69 -1.99
N LEU A 195 -4.17 11.97 -1.08
CA LEU A 195 -5.59 12.17 -0.75
C LEU A 195 -5.86 13.43 0.08
N SER A 196 -4.83 14.12 0.57
CA SER A 196 -4.99 15.26 1.48
C SER A 196 -5.78 16.42 0.87
N GLY A 197 -5.86 16.52 -0.47
CA GLY A 197 -6.65 17.55 -1.16
C GLY A 197 -8.10 17.16 -1.42
N GLU A 198 -8.40 15.86 -1.40
CA GLU A 198 -9.70 15.30 -1.79
C GLU A 198 -10.59 15.01 -0.57
N ILE A 199 -9.96 14.74 0.58
CA ILE A 199 -10.65 14.30 1.79
C ILE A 199 -10.74 15.43 2.81
N ALA A 200 -11.96 15.91 3.06
CA ALA A 200 -12.25 16.92 4.07
C ALA A 200 -12.62 16.34 5.45
N ASP A 201 -12.58 15.00 5.62
CA ASP A 201 -13.00 14.34 6.86
C ASP A 201 -12.17 14.82 8.06
N THR A 202 -12.85 15.49 9.00
CA THR A 202 -12.23 16.12 10.17
C THR A 202 -11.83 15.13 11.26
N SER A 203 -12.22 13.87 11.15
CA SER A 203 -11.97 12.84 12.17
C SER A 203 -10.64 12.08 12.01
N GLU A 204 -9.97 12.22 10.86
CA GLU A 204 -8.75 11.46 10.53
C GLU A 204 -7.48 12.22 10.91
N LEU A 205 -6.93 11.90 12.09
CA LEU A 205 -5.84 12.66 12.69
C LEU A 205 -4.60 12.76 11.78
N PHE A 206 -4.18 11.67 11.12
CA PHE A 206 -2.99 11.70 10.26
C PHE A 206 -3.15 12.68 9.09
N LEU A 207 -4.22 12.52 8.30
CA LEU A 207 -4.51 13.41 7.17
C LEU A 207 -4.72 14.85 7.63
N ARG A 208 -5.41 15.08 8.74
CA ARG A 208 -5.60 16.43 9.30
C ARG A 208 -4.29 17.06 9.77
N SER A 209 -3.41 16.31 10.42
CA SER A 209 -2.08 16.78 10.80
C SER A 209 -1.23 17.11 9.57
N TYR A 210 -1.28 16.28 8.53
CA TYR A 210 -0.57 16.53 7.28
C TYR A 210 -1.12 17.75 6.53
N GLN A 211 -2.45 17.89 6.43
CA GLN A 211 -3.12 19.07 5.87
C GLN A 211 -2.74 20.35 6.63
N LEU A 212 -2.73 20.30 7.96
CA LEU A 212 -2.30 21.43 8.79
C LEU A 212 -0.85 21.81 8.49
N TRP A 213 0.07 20.84 8.47
CA TRP A 213 1.46 21.08 8.14
C TRP A 213 1.61 21.72 6.75
N LYS A 214 0.87 21.20 5.76
CA LYS A 214 0.86 21.68 4.37
C LYS A 214 0.36 23.13 4.23
N MET A 215 -0.48 23.63 5.14
CA MET A 215 -0.88 25.05 5.16
C MET A 215 0.31 26.00 5.36
N PHE A 216 1.38 25.53 6.02
CA PHE A 216 2.56 26.33 6.36
C PHE A 216 3.81 25.93 5.56
N GLU A 217 3.75 24.91 4.73
CA GLU A 217 4.87 24.43 3.90
C GLU A 217 5.45 25.54 3.00
N ASN A 218 4.60 26.47 2.56
CA ASN A 218 4.99 27.62 1.73
C ASN A 218 5.14 28.95 2.52
N GLY A 219 5.18 28.91 3.86
CA GLY A 219 5.23 30.08 4.73
C GLY A 219 3.90 30.85 4.85
N PRO A 220 3.79 31.83 5.78
CA PRO A 220 2.58 32.62 5.95
C PRO A 220 2.31 33.46 4.69
N LYS A 221 1.18 33.19 4.02
CA LYS A 221 0.72 34.02 2.89
C LYS A 221 0.36 35.42 3.42
N PRO A 222 0.81 36.52 2.78
CA PRO A 222 0.42 37.86 3.18
C PRO A 222 -1.10 37.99 3.10
N ILE A 223 -1.71 38.44 4.20
CA ILE A 223 -3.15 38.72 4.28
C ILE A 223 -3.43 39.88 3.32
N LYS A 224 -3.92 39.58 2.11
CA LYS A 224 -4.47 40.62 1.24
C LYS A 224 -5.75 41.14 1.89
N PRO A 225 -5.93 42.47 2.02
CA PRO A 225 -7.15 43.04 2.57
C PRO A 225 -8.35 42.62 1.71
N LYS A 226 -9.46 42.25 2.37
CA LYS A 226 -10.72 41.84 1.73
C LYS A 226 -11.25 42.98 0.85
N SER A 227 -11.11 42.84 -0.46
CA SER A 227 -11.92 43.61 -1.42
C SER A 227 -13.33 43.02 -1.48
N THR A 228 -14.32 43.89 -1.49
CA THR A 228 -15.76 43.63 -1.51
C THR A 228 -16.23 42.98 -2.83
N MET A 229 -16.77 41.75 -2.71
CA MET A 229 -17.76 40.94 -3.49
C MET A 229 -18.30 41.39 -4.88
N PRO A 230 -18.68 40.46 -5.81
CA PRO A 230 -20.04 39.86 -5.83
C PRO A 230 -20.10 38.36 -6.30
N PRO A 231 -21.27 37.74 -6.61
CA PRO A 231 -21.73 36.47 -6.06
C PRO A 231 -21.24 35.20 -6.79
N LYS A 232 -21.26 34.07 -6.06
CA LYS A 232 -20.83 32.72 -6.46
C LYS A 232 -21.49 32.21 -7.74
N SER A 233 -20.68 31.88 -8.74
CA SER A 233 -20.97 30.82 -9.71
C SER A 233 -20.30 29.51 -9.26
N THR A 234 -21.04 28.43 -9.40
CA THR A 234 -20.72 27.08 -8.93
C THR A 234 -19.80 26.38 -9.92
N THR A 235 -18.51 26.32 -9.62
CA THR A 235 -17.57 25.29 -10.11
C THR A 235 -16.48 25.12 -9.05
N ALA A 236 -16.41 23.94 -8.46
CA ALA A 236 -15.42 23.59 -7.44
C ALA A 236 -14.02 23.53 -8.07
N PRO A 237 -13.01 24.26 -7.57
CA PRO A 237 -11.62 24.06 -7.95
C PRO A 237 -10.98 23.01 -7.04
N VAL A 238 -10.58 21.91 -7.66
CA VAL A 238 -9.58 20.97 -7.15
C VAL A 238 -8.23 21.66 -7.32
N ASP A 239 -7.43 21.81 -6.24
CA ASP A 239 -6.01 22.15 -6.44
C ASP A 239 -5.06 21.61 -5.34
N SER A 240 -4.05 20.94 -5.87
CA SER A 240 -2.91 20.17 -5.38
C SER A 240 -1.80 21.00 -4.71
N LEU A 241 -1.03 20.51 -3.73
CA LEU A 241 0.26 19.77 -3.88
C LEU A 241 1.16 20.38 -4.97
N ILE A 242 2.00 21.33 -4.55
CA ILE A 242 2.92 22.11 -5.37
C ILE A 242 4.33 21.97 -4.75
N GLU A 243 5.33 21.66 -5.57
CA GLU A 243 6.75 21.89 -5.25
C GLU A 243 7.17 23.10 -6.12
N ASN A 244 7.63 24.20 -5.51
CA ASN A 244 8.06 25.46 -6.19
C ASN A 244 7.06 26.25 -7.06
N GLY A 245 5.79 25.90 -7.11
CA GLY A 245 4.80 26.52 -8.00
C GLY A 245 4.42 25.64 -9.20
N GLU A 246 5.07 24.48 -9.35
CA GLU A 246 4.96 23.65 -10.55
C GLU A 246 4.47 22.22 -10.20
N GLU A 247 3.57 21.69 -11.02
CA GLU A 247 3.02 20.34 -10.93
C GLU A 247 4.13 19.31 -11.16
N LYS A 248 4.41 18.36 -10.24
CA LYS A 248 5.47 17.33 -10.44
C LYS A 248 5.27 16.54 -11.75
N ILE A 249 6.37 16.23 -12.46
CA ILE A 249 6.29 15.64 -13.81
C ILE A 249 5.47 14.35 -13.89
N GLY A 250 5.60 13.44 -12.92
CA GLY A 250 4.83 12.21 -12.90
C GLY A 250 3.32 12.44 -12.80
N GLN A 251 2.91 13.50 -12.09
CA GLN A 251 1.52 13.93 -11.99
C GLN A 251 1.06 14.59 -13.29
N HIS A 252 1.89 15.48 -13.84
CA HIS A 252 1.65 16.13 -15.12
C HIS A 252 1.35 15.13 -16.23
N VAL A 253 2.22 14.10 -16.34
CA VAL A 253 2.07 13.02 -17.30
C VAL A 253 0.74 12.28 -17.10
N GLN A 254 0.40 11.89 -15.86
CA GLN A 254 -0.84 11.16 -15.58
C GLN A 254 -2.10 11.99 -15.88
N ASN A 255 -2.10 13.29 -15.56
CA ASN A 255 -3.22 14.20 -15.81
C ASN A 255 -3.45 14.44 -17.31
N ARG A 256 -2.36 14.66 -18.04
CA ARG A 256 -2.38 14.80 -19.49
C ARG A 256 -2.82 13.52 -20.18
N LEU A 257 -2.28 12.36 -19.77
CA LEU A 257 -2.72 11.06 -20.30
C LEU A 257 -4.20 10.79 -20.05
N ARG A 258 -4.71 11.11 -18.86
CA ARG A 258 -6.15 10.99 -18.56
C ARG A 258 -6.98 11.75 -19.60
N THR A 259 -6.55 12.96 -19.95
CA THR A 259 -7.21 13.79 -20.97
C THR A 259 -7.22 13.10 -22.34
N LEU A 260 -6.10 12.49 -22.76
CA LEU A 260 -6.03 11.76 -24.05
C LEU A 260 -6.94 10.54 -24.06
N ILE A 261 -7.03 9.81 -22.94
CA ILE A 261 -7.85 8.61 -22.81
C ILE A 261 -9.34 8.97 -22.83
N GLU A 262 -9.74 9.98 -22.05
CA GLU A 262 -11.14 10.45 -22.01
C GLU A 262 -11.62 10.95 -23.39
N LYS A 263 -10.71 11.54 -24.18
CA LYS A 263 -10.98 11.97 -25.55
C LYS A 263 -10.81 10.86 -26.60
N ASN A 264 -10.43 9.65 -26.22
CA ASN A 264 -10.11 8.55 -27.13
C ASN A 264 -9.06 8.90 -28.21
N MET A 265 -8.05 9.73 -27.88
CA MET A 265 -7.00 10.19 -28.82
C MET A 265 -5.86 9.17 -29.02
N LEU A 266 -5.86 8.06 -28.28
CA LEU A 266 -4.85 7.01 -28.39
C LEU A 266 -5.37 5.90 -29.31
N ASP A 267 -5.00 5.98 -30.59
CA ASP A 267 -5.31 4.94 -31.58
C ASP A 267 -4.39 3.71 -31.48
N GLY A 268 -4.68 2.67 -32.26
CA GLY A 268 -3.92 1.41 -32.21
C GLY A 268 -2.44 1.57 -32.60
N ASP A 269 -2.13 2.50 -33.53
CA ASP A 269 -0.76 2.78 -33.95
C ASP A 269 0.03 3.49 -32.84
N MET A 270 -0.59 4.49 -32.19
CA MET A 270 0.00 5.18 -31.05
C MET A 270 0.20 4.24 -29.86
N ILE A 271 -0.77 3.37 -29.55
CA ILE A 271 -0.63 2.35 -28.51
C ILE A 271 0.56 1.43 -28.83
N GLY A 272 0.68 0.98 -30.09
CA GLY A 272 1.82 0.19 -30.55
C GLY A 272 3.16 0.88 -30.30
N LYS A 273 3.26 2.18 -30.63
CA LYS A 273 4.44 3.01 -30.37
C LYS A 273 4.74 3.16 -28.87
N LEU A 274 3.72 3.37 -28.03
CA LEU A 274 3.91 3.54 -26.59
C LEU A 274 4.27 2.24 -25.86
N LEU A 275 3.96 1.07 -26.44
CA LEU A 275 4.44 -0.24 -25.98
C LEU A 275 5.90 -0.52 -26.38
N ASP A 276 6.47 0.25 -27.31
CA ASP A 276 7.85 0.08 -27.74
C ASP A 276 8.84 0.86 -26.85
N ALA A 277 9.87 0.16 -26.39
CA ALA A 277 10.91 0.74 -25.54
C ALA A 277 11.80 1.72 -26.33
N GLY A 278 12.05 1.45 -27.62
CA GLY A 278 12.88 2.31 -28.47
C GLY A 278 12.21 3.65 -28.73
N TYR A 279 10.93 3.63 -29.06
CA TYR A 279 10.09 4.81 -29.20
C TYR A 279 10.05 5.61 -27.89
N SER A 280 9.84 4.93 -26.75
CA SER A 280 9.78 5.59 -25.44
C SER A 280 11.12 6.24 -25.05
N LYS A 281 12.24 5.61 -25.42
CA LYS A 281 13.58 6.17 -25.25
C LYS A 281 13.82 7.37 -26.17
N ALA A 282 13.40 7.30 -27.43
CA ALA A 282 13.60 8.37 -28.40
C ALA A 282 12.72 9.60 -28.13
N LYS A 283 11.47 9.40 -27.71
CA LYS A 283 10.50 10.49 -27.51
C LYS A 283 10.49 11.07 -26.10
N PHE A 284 10.74 10.27 -25.07
CA PHE A 284 10.63 10.70 -23.67
C PHE A 284 11.91 10.53 -22.87
N ASN A 285 12.96 9.96 -23.48
CA ASN A 285 14.16 9.52 -22.78
C ASN A 285 13.88 8.50 -21.64
N LEU A 286 12.81 7.70 -21.79
CA LEU A 286 12.50 6.60 -20.86
C LEU A 286 13.26 5.33 -21.22
N ASN A 287 13.80 4.63 -20.22
CA ASN A 287 14.48 3.34 -20.44
C ASN A 287 13.52 2.14 -20.52
N PHE A 288 12.22 2.39 -20.38
CA PHE A 288 11.17 1.39 -20.38
C PHE A 288 10.05 1.86 -21.32
N PRO A 289 9.28 0.92 -21.89
CA PRO A 289 8.03 1.24 -22.57
C PRO A 289 7.16 2.19 -21.74
N PHE A 290 6.56 3.17 -22.39
CA PHE A 290 5.66 4.11 -21.75
C PHE A 290 4.40 3.39 -21.24
N LEU A 291 3.86 2.49 -22.06
CA LEU A 291 2.77 1.57 -21.71
C LEU A 291 3.32 0.17 -21.48
N ARG A 292 2.65 -0.58 -20.61
CA ARG A 292 2.83 -2.02 -20.48
C ARG A 292 1.50 -2.70 -20.26
N ARG A 293 1.26 -3.85 -20.89
CA ARG A 293 0.03 -4.61 -20.67
C ARG A 293 -0.02 -5.13 -19.24
N VAL A 294 -1.21 -5.12 -18.63
CA VAL A 294 -1.37 -5.61 -17.25
C VAL A 294 -0.89 -7.07 -17.09
N ALA A 295 -1.10 -7.91 -18.11
CA ALA A 295 -0.66 -9.31 -18.13
C ALA A 295 0.87 -9.49 -17.98
N GLU A 296 1.67 -8.48 -18.31
CA GLU A 296 3.14 -8.52 -18.19
C GLU A 296 3.64 -8.12 -16.79
N GLY A 297 2.74 -7.64 -15.92
CA GLY A 297 3.06 -7.19 -14.57
C GLY A 297 3.87 -5.89 -14.50
N ARG A 298 3.96 -5.32 -13.29
CA ARG A 298 4.58 -3.99 -13.07
C ARG A 298 6.09 -4.02 -12.83
N LYS A 299 6.66 -5.21 -12.60
CA LYS A 299 8.04 -5.38 -12.15
C LYS A 299 9.00 -5.58 -13.33
N ASP A 300 10.23 -5.12 -13.19
CA ASP A 300 11.33 -5.46 -14.10
C ASP A 300 11.94 -6.83 -13.77
N LYS A 301 12.93 -7.26 -14.56
CA LYS A 301 13.66 -8.53 -14.35
C LYS A 301 14.39 -8.60 -13.00
N LYS A 302 14.57 -7.46 -12.31
CA LYS A 302 15.17 -7.36 -10.97
C LYS A 302 14.11 -7.24 -9.86
N GLY A 303 12.83 -7.41 -10.19
CA GLY A 303 11.72 -7.36 -9.25
C GLY A 303 11.28 -5.95 -8.84
N ARG A 304 11.81 -4.89 -9.46
CA ARG A 304 11.50 -3.49 -9.11
C ARG A 304 10.31 -2.99 -9.93
N SER A 305 9.36 -2.31 -9.28
CA SER A 305 8.22 -1.70 -9.97
C SER A 305 8.68 -0.55 -10.87
N ARG A 306 8.31 -0.59 -12.15
CA ARG A 306 8.63 0.46 -13.14
C ARG A 306 7.41 1.20 -13.65
N TYR A 307 6.24 0.79 -13.18
CA TYR A 307 4.96 1.27 -13.65
C TYR A 307 4.04 1.56 -12.47
N TYR A 308 3.19 2.57 -12.61
CA TYR A 308 2.20 2.95 -11.60
C TYR A 308 1.23 1.80 -11.28
N ALA A 309 0.69 1.79 -10.06
CA ALA A 309 -0.23 0.75 -9.60
C ALA A 309 -1.58 0.78 -10.31
N LYS A 310 -2.04 1.98 -10.68
CA LYS A 310 -3.31 2.18 -11.38
C LYS A 310 -3.23 1.63 -12.80
N ALA A 311 -4.12 0.70 -13.12
CA ALA A 311 -4.35 0.24 -14.49
C ALA A 311 -5.37 1.16 -15.19
N TRP A 312 -5.18 1.35 -16.48
CA TRP A 312 -6.01 2.19 -17.34
C TRP A 312 -6.59 1.38 -18.49
N GLN A 313 -7.88 1.57 -18.77
CA GLN A 313 -8.57 0.97 -19.91
C GLN A 313 -8.39 1.86 -21.14
N ILE A 314 -7.81 1.31 -22.21
CA ILE A 314 -7.65 1.99 -23.49
C ILE A 314 -8.06 1.00 -24.57
N GLN A 315 -9.09 1.34 -25.34
CA GLN A 315 -9.66 0.47 -26.40
C GLN A 315 -10.00 -0.96 -25.92
N GLY A 316 -10.54 -1.09 -24.71
CA GLY A 316 -10.96 -2.39 -24.14
C GLY A 316 -9.82 -3.26 -23.62
N LEU A 317 -8.58 -2.76 -23.57
CA LEU A 317 -7.43 -3.44 -22.98
C LEU A 317 -6.85 -2.65 -21.81
N SER A 318 -6.33 -3.38 -20.82
CA SER A 318 -5.75 -2.81 -19.60
C SER A 318 -4.24 -2.58 -19.72
N TYR A 319 -3.79 -1.36 -19.41
CA TYR A 319 -2.39 -0.98 -19.43
C TYR A 319 -1.94 -0.31 -18.13
N TYR A 320 -0.67 -0.49 -17.77
CA TYR A 320 0.05 0.31 -16.78
C TYR A 320 0.91 1.37 -17.45
N PHE A 321 1.12 2.50 -16.77
CA PHE A 321 1.96 3.60 -17.25
C PHE A 321 3.30 3.60 -16.54
N CYS A 322 4.37 3.88 -17.28
CA CYS A 322 5.72 3.97 -16.74
C CYS A 322 5.78 5.06 -15.65
N SER A 323 6.40 4.73 -14.51
CA SER A 323 6.56 5.63 -13.36
C SER A 323 7.94 6.29 -13.29
N GLN A 324 8.84 5.99 -14.23
CA GLN A 324 10.26 6.37 -14.16
C GLN A 324 10.53 7.73 -14.80
N TRP A 325 9.84 8.76 -14.30
CA TRP A 325 9.94 10.13 -14.79
C TRP A 325 10.93 10.98 -14.00
N PHE A 326 11.67 11.84 -14.70
CA PHE A 326 12.58 12.84 -14.15
C PHE A 326 12.24 14.21 -14.72
N GLU A 327 12.37 15.27 -13.93
CA GLU A 327 11.89 16.62 -14.30
C GLU A 327 12.42 17.12 -15.65
N GLY A 328 13.68 16.78 -16.01
CA GLY A 328 14.26 17.12 -17.32
C GLY A 328 13.57 16.49 -18.54
N GLN A 329 12.59 15.60 -18.34
CA GLN A 329 11.81 14.98 -19.41
C GLN A 329 10.48 15.71 -19.69
N ARG A 330 10.11 16.73 -18.91
CA ARG A 330 8.80 17.40 -19.04
C ARG A 330 8.59 17.99 -20.42
N SER A 331 9.55 18.79 -20.89
CA SER A 331 9.45 19.45 -22.19
C SER A 331 9.27 18.47 -23.36
N GLN A 332 9.93 17.30 -23.29
CA GLN A 332 9.79 16.24 -24.29
C GLN A 332 8.39 15.62 -24.27
N PHE A 333 7.86 15.40 -23.06
CA PHE A 333 6.50 14.91 -22.89
C PHE A 333 5.45 15.91 -23.39
N ASP A 334 5.60 17.19 -23.07
CA ASP A 334 4.65 18.25 -23.46
C ASP A 334 4.58 18.39 -24.98
N VAL A 335 5.74 18.38 -25.65
CA VAL A 335 5.80 18.39 -27.13
C VAL A 335 5.07 17.18 -27.71
N TRP A 336 5.29 15.98 -27.17
CA TRP A 336 4.56 14.79 -27.62
C TRP A 336 3.07 14.88 -27.34
N PHE A 337 2.66 15.38 -26.17
CA PHE A 337 1.25 15.54 -25.82
C PHE A 337 0.55 16.49 -26.80
N ASP A 338 1.18 17.61 -27.13
CA ASP A 338 0.65 18.58 -28.10
C ASP A 338 0.66 18.04 -29.53
N GLU A 339 1.57 17.12 -29.88
CA GLU A 339 1.53 16.39 -31.17
C GLU A 339 0.30 15.46 -31.25
N VAL A 340 -0.06 14.80 -30.15
CA VAL A 340 -1.14 13.81 -30.10
C VAL A 340 -2.52 14.44 -29.85
N ASN A 341 -2.58 15.58 -29.15
CA ASN A 341 -3.83 16.29 -28.82
C ASN A 341 -4.25 17.33 -29.89
N LYS A 342 -3.61 17.33 -31.06
CA LYS A 342 -4.06 18.04 -32.27
C LYS A 342 -5.07 17.19 -33.03
#